data_AF-A0A0F9L756-F1
#
_entry.id   AF-A0A0F9L756-F1
#
_cell.length_a   1.000
_cell.length_b   1.000
_cell.length_c   1.000
_cell.angle_alpha   90.00
_cell.angle_beta   90.00
_cell.angle_gamma   90.00
#
_symmetry.space_group_name_H-M   'P 1'
#
loop_
_entity.id
_entity.type
_entity.pdbx_description
1 polymer ?
#
loop_
_entity_poly.entity_id
_entity_poly.type
_entity_poly.pdbx_seq_one_letter_code
_entity_poly.pdbx_strand_id
1 'polypeptide(L)'
;MARVVGRSLKKIPGSRSGRLPKEVPLAVAIMNGGMVADIDPADIKDNQASLLKNARVRRDKTTRRFGKSSFLPTKPDSNAVVRLFDFRLGETTFYRLRFTSAGIYFTDGVTWTQLTGTFSGKPTDMATVLGTLVVANGIDRLRKLDLDAETISDLGDIAPFSKYVTGFSERAVGANNGNSDEAAETLSWSGNRNLSEYDALEDISAGNKRLDTSPRTVVDPIRGVFGFSSVMIIPRERSIWLATQNPTASNPFNTFRAVPGIGTDLSGSIAIGKEKIILLDSRTRDVIMYSPGNPIQSIGSPIRDSILDGITDAGAIVSTYLEYEDEYYVAITDASTVKIWGVNFKTGAWQYDEVPNLTSLDALTLFSAFTSFDGASGTFDAATGAFDDLPDPVVIPTLIYGYSDGVILQEDSSVQQDNSVNYTFELRSKEFKLVDEDAVITSIVIEYQATVSGSIILQYSRDGGTTWKTGKTVVTTTGKVREIRLKKQIRTKRLMWRITATDGQFDILGFEVKVSAGGESKGE
;
A
#
# COMPACT_ATOMS: atom_id res chain seq x y z
N MET A 1 81.24 36.76 6.43
CA MET A 1 80.38 35.60 6.75
C MET A 1 80.09 35.61 8.23
N ALA A 2 78.86 35.94 8.64
CA ALA A 2 78.46 35.89 10.05
C ALA A 2 76.98 35.51 10.15
N ARG A 3 76.73 34.39 10.83
CA ARG A 3 75.45 33.71 10.99
C ARG A 3 74.74 34.30 12.21
N VAL A 4 73.56 34.88 12.02
CA VAL A 4 72.73 35.40 13.11
C VAL A 4 71.94 34.26 13.75
N VAL A 5 72.15 34.05 15.05
CA VAL A 5 71.40 33.13 15.90
C VAL A 5 70.10 33.83 16.34
N GLY A 6 68.96 33.34 15.85
CA GLY A 6 67.63 33.85 16.19
C GLY A 6 67.18 33.40 17.59
N ARG A 7 66.88 34.37 18.45
CA ARG A 7 66.26 34.23 19.78
C ARG A 7 64.90 33.51 19.69
N SER A 8 64.66 32.59 20.62
CA SER A 8 63.37 31.93 20.82
C SER A 8 62.31 32.92 21.33
N LEU A 9 61.14 32.91 20.68
CA LEU A 9 59.95 33.60 21.17
C LEU A 9 59.37 32.81 22.33
N LYS A 10 59.20 33.49 23.47
CA LYS A 10 58.57 33.00 24.70
C LYS A 10 57.15 32.50 24.41
N LYS A 11 56.85 31.27 24.84
CA LYS A 11 55.49 30.72 24.93
C LYS A 11 54.65 31.62 25.84
N ILE A 12 53.59 32.21 25.29
CA ILE A 12 52.50 32.82 26.06
C ILE A 12 51.76 31.67 26.76
N PRO A 13 51.69 31.63 28.10
CA PRO A 13 50.87 30.66 28.82
C PRO A 13 49.43 31.15 28.86
N GLY A 14 48.47 30.31 28.45
CA GLY A 14 47.05 30.53 28.73
C GLY A 14 46.13 30.70 27.52
N SER A 15 46.15 29.74 26.60
CA SER A 15 44.97 29.40 25.78
C SER A 15 45.08 27.92 25.47
N ARG A 16 44.86 27.08 26.48
CA ARG A 16 44.56 25.68 26.21
C ARG A 16 43.23 25.70 25.45
N SER A 17 43.21 25.16 24.23
CA SER A 17 41.95 24.72 23.65
C SER A 17 41.25 23.89 24.71
N GLY A 18 40.12 24.39 25.22
CA GLY A 18 39.33 23.65 26.19
C GLY A 18 39.12 22.26 25.61
N ARG A 19 39.51 21.23 26.36
CA ARG A 19 39.10 19.86 26.03
C ARG A 19 37.59 19.93 25.87
N LEU A 20 37.10 19.59 24.68
CA LEU A 20 35.68 19.50 24.46
C LEU A 20 35.11 18.59 25.57
N PRO A 21 34.04 19.01 26.26
CA PRO A 21 33.36 18.14 27.21
C PRO A 21 33.03 16.81 26.52
N LYS A 22 33.07 15.73 27.30
CA LYS A 22 32.84 14.36 26.82
C LYS A 22 31.57 14.34 25.96
N GLU A 23 31.69 13.89 24.71
CA GLU A 23 30.52 13.70 23.83
C GLU A 23 29.61 12.65 24.47
N VAL A 24 28.32 12.98 24.59
CA VAL A 24 27.28 12.09 25.10
C VAL A 24 26.28 11.86 23.97
N PRO A 25 25.84 10.61 23.71
CA PRO A 25 24.78 10.35 22.76
C PRO A 25 23.48 10.99 23.27
N LEU A 26 22.89 11.86 22.45
CA LEU A 26 21.55 12.40 22.67
C LEU A 26 20.50 11.36 22.30
N ALA A 27 20.70 10.67 21.18
CA ALA A 27 19.80 9.64 20.67
C ALA A 27 20.58 8.60 19.86
N VAL A 28 20.22 7.34 20.03
CA VAL A 28 20.71 6.20 19.24
C VAL A 28 19.51 5.31 18.95
N ALA A 29 19.18 5.09 17.68
CA ALA A 29 18.04 4.26 17.32
C ALA A 29 18.22 3.58 15.96
N ILE A 30 17.54 2.43 15.83
CA ILE A 30 17.31 1.75 14.57
C ILE A 30 16.12 2.44 13.89
N MET A 31 16.21 2.71 12.58
CA MET A 31 15.10 3.32 11.84
C MET A 31 14.12 2.23 11.37
N ASN A 32 13.27 1.72 12.27
CA ASN A 32 12.26 0.70 11.95
C ASN A 32 10.84 1.03 12.45
N GLY A 33 10.62 2.17 13.10
CA GLY A 33 9.34 2.53 13.72
C GLY A 33 8.30 3.12 12.77
N GLY A 34 8.65 3.37 11.50
CA GLY A 34 7.77 3.99 10.52
C GLY A 34 7.49 5.47 10.76
N MET A 35 6.52 6.00 10.02
CA MET A 35 6.06 7.37 10.09
C MET A 35 4.97 7.56 11.14
N VAL A 36 5.06 8.68 11.86
CA VAL A 36 4.02 9.17 12.77
C VAL A 36 3.78 10.64 12.46
N ALA A 37 2.52 10.99 12.22
CA ALA A 37 2.09 12.31 11.77
C ALA A 37 0.89 12.87 12.55
N ASP A 38 0.30 12.10 13.47
CA ASP A 38 -0.83 12.49 14.31
C ASP A 38 -0.43 13.30 15.57
N ILE A 39 0.84 13.27 15.95
CA ILE A 39 1.38 13.98 17.13
C ILE A 39 2.54 14.89 16.76
N ASP A 40 2.91 15.80 17.69
CA ASP A 40 4.04 16.71 17.48
C ASP A 40 5.32 15.90 17.20
N PRO A 41 6.11 16.26 16.16
CA PRO A 41 7.39 15.62 15.86
C PRO A 41 8.37 15.53 17.03
N ALA A 42 8.25 16.35 18.08
CA ALA A 42 9.07 16.26 19.27
C ALA A 42 8.71 15.06 20.18
N ASP A 43 7.45 14.63 20.15
CA ASP A 43 6.88 13.62 21.05
C ASP A 43 6.95 12.20 20.47
N ILE A 44 7.30 12.05 19.19
CA ILE A 44 7.49 10.73 18.56
C ILE A 44 8.75 10.02 19.11
N LYS A 45 8.77 8.70 19.04
CA LYS A 45 9.91 7.88 19.50
C LYS A 45 11.13 8.06 18.60
N ASP A 46 12.33 7.82 19.13
CA ASP A 46 13.58 8.00 18.40
C ASP A 46 13.71 7.07 17.19
N ASN A 47 13.08 5.90 17.21
CA ASN A 47 13.04 4.96 16.08
C ASN A 47 11.96 5.29 15.02
N GLN A 48 11.14 6.32 15.26
CA GLN A 48 10.07 6.76 14.37
C GLN A 48 10.50 8.00 13.59
N ALA A 49 9.86 8.20 12.44
CA ALA A 49 10.10 9.31 11.54
C ALA A 49 8.91 10.27 11.53
N SER A 50 9.18 11.58 11.46
CA SER A 50 8.15 12.58 11.22
C SER A 50 7.68 12.61 9.75
N LEU A 51 8.51 12.05 8.86
CA LEU A 51 8.18 11.86 7.45
C LEU A 51 8.94 10.64 6.91
N LEU A 52 8.23 9.75 6.23
CA LEU A 52 8.83 8.64 5.52
C LEU A 52 8.20 8.49 4.13
N LYS A 53 8.87 9.07 3.14
CA LYS A 53 8.41 9.18 1.75
C LYS A 53 9.22 8.28 0.81
N ASN A 54 8.52 7.55 -0.07
CA ASN A 54 9.10 6.67 -1.08
C ASN A 54 10.07 5.63 -0.46
N ALA A 55 9.63 4.99 0.62
CA ALA A 55 10.43 4.06 1.40
C ALA A 55 9.65 2.79 1.75
N ARG A 56 10.34 1.75 2.22
CA ARG A 56 9.77 0.52 2.74
C ARG A 56 10.38 0.22 4.10
N VAL A 57 9.58 -0.14 5.09
CA VAL A 57 10.06 -0.57 6.40
C VAL A 57 9.81 -2.06 6.55
N ARG A 58 10.83 -2.87 6.24
CA ARG A 58 10.74 -4.33 6.24
C ARG A 58 11.94 -4.90 6.98
N ARG A 59 11.74 -5.97 7.77
CA ARG A 59 12.83 -6.73 8.42
C ARG A 59 13.80 -5.83 9.21
N ASP A 60 13.25 -4.94 10.04
CA ASP A 60 13.99 -4.00 10.90
C ASP A 60 14.91 -3.00 10.18
N LYS A 61 14.67 -2.73 8.90
CA LYS A 61 15.40 -1.72 8.14
C LYS A 61 14.45 -0.85 7.34
N THR A 62 14.88 0.39 7.12
CA THR A 62 14.20 1.32 6.22
C THR A 62 14.95 1.41 4.91
N THR A 63 14.31 0.99 3.83
CA THR A 63 14.89 0.89 2.48
C THR A 63 14.26 1.95 1.58
N ARG A 64 15.04 2.59 0.71
CA ARG A 64 14.47 3.37 -0.41
C ARG A 64 13.62 2.42 -1.25
N ARG A 65 12.36 2.76 -1.56
CA ARG A 65 11.51 1.86 -2.37
C ARG A 65 12.19 1.58 -3.71
N PHE A 66 11.86 0.45 -4.35
CA PHE A 66 12.30 0.17 -5.70
C PHE A 66 11.62 1.09 -6.72
N GLY A 67 12.21 1.19 -7.91
CA GLY A 67 11.60 1.87 -9.04
C GLY A 67 10.45 1.07 -9.63
N LYS A 68 9.88 1.59 -10.71
CA LYS A 68 8.78 0.93 -11.43
C LYS A 68 9.14 0.76 -12.90
N SER A 69 8.93 -0.44 -13.44
CA SER A 69 9.09 -0.75 -14.86
C SER A 69 7.73 -0.94 -15.53
N SER A 70 7.71 -0.84 -16.86
CA SER A 70 6.48 -1.04 -17.63
C SER A 70 5.97 -2.46 -17.49
N PHE A 71 4.68 -2.59 -17.25
CA PHE A 71 3.99 -3.87 -17.27
C PHE A 71 3.76 -4.30 -18.72
N LEU A 72 4.04 -5.56 -19.03
CA LEU A 72 3.84 -6.15 -20.35
C LEU A 72 2.61 -7.09 -20.35
N PRO A 73 1.90 -7.21 -21.48
CA PRO A 73 2.13 -6.52 -22.76
C PRO A 73 1.80 -5.02 -22.70
N THR A 74 2.39 -4.23 -23.61
CA THR A 74 2.17 -2.77 -23.65
C THR A 74 0.68 -2.44 -23.75
N LYS A 75 0.27 -1.37 -23.05
CA LYS A 75 -1.13 -0.91 -22.96
C LYS A 75 -1.85 -0.92 -24.33
N PRO A 76 -3.11 -1.38 -24.40
CA PRO A 76 -3.86 -1.42 -25.66
C PRO A 76 -4.43 -0.06 -26.06
N ASP A 77 -4.62 0.85 -25.11
CA ASP A 77 -5.13 2.20 -25.34
C ASP A 77 -4.48 3.20 -24.38
N SER A 78 -4.89 4.48 -24.46
CA SER A 78 -4.45 5.53 -23.52
C SER A 78 -5.55 5.98 -22.55
N ASN A 79 -6.56 5.14 -22.31
CA ASN A 79 -7.63 5.44 -21.36
C ASN A 79 -7.17 5.19 -19.92
N ALA A 80 -7.66 6.00 -18.99
CA ALA A 80 -7.35 5.86 -17.57
C ALA A 80 -7.66 4.44 -17.07
N VAL A 81 -6.67 3.82 -16.42
CA VAL A 81 -6.84 2.49 -15.82
C VAL A 81 -7.71 2.64 -14.58
N VAL A 82 -8.81 1.91 -14.56
CA VAL A 82 -9.76 1.88 -13.45
C VAL A 82 -9.38 0.80 -12.44
N ARG A 83 -9.04 -0.38 -12.95
CA ARG A 83 -8.74 -1.56 -12.14
C ARG A 83 -8.02 -2.61 -12.97
N LEU A 84 -7.13 -3.35 -12.34
CA LEU A 84 -6.56 -4.59 -12.87
C LEU A 84 -6.98 -5.76 -11.99
N PHE A 85 -7.22 -6.91 -12.60
CA PHE A 85 -7.70 -8.10 -11.90
C PHE A 85 -7.14 -9.37 -12.51
N ASP A 86 -6.69 -10.29 -11.66
CA ASP A 86 -6.27 -11.63 -12.09
C ASP A 86 -7.43 -12.61 -11.99
N PHE A 87 -7.70 -13.26 -13.11
CA PHE A 87 -8.64 -14.35 -13.22
C PHE A 87 -7.91 -15.65 -13.48
N ARG A 88 -8.03 -16.59 -12.53
CA ARG A 88 -7.51 -17.94 -12.70
C ARG A 88 -8.62 -18.86 -13.21
N LEU A 89 -8.38 -19.46 -14.37
CA LEU A 89 -9.23 -20.50 -14.93
C LEU A 89 -8.53 -21.86 -14.76
N GLY A 90 -9.12 -22.73 -13.94
CA GLY A 90 -8.50 -24.01 -13.58
C GLY A 90 -7.21 -23.83 -12.76
N GLU A 91 -6.25 -24.75 -12.93
CA GLU A 91 -5.02 -24.73 -12.13
C GLU A 91 -3.91 -23.85 -12.75
N THR A 92 -3.82 -23.78 -14.07
CA THR A 92 -2.63 -23.23 -14.75
C THR A 92 -2.90 -21.99 -15.61
N THR A 93 -4.16 -21.71 -15.94
CA THR A 93 -4.47 -20.59 -16.85
C THR A 93 -4.78 -19.34 -16.05
N PHE A 94 -4.04 -18.26 -16.32
CA PHE A 94 -4.23 -16.95 -15.72
C PHE A 94 -4.50 -15.93 -16.81
N TYR A 95 -5.66 -15.29 -16.74
CA TYR A 95 -5.97 -14.11 -17.52
C TYR A 95 -5.88 -12.88 -16.65
N ARG A 96 -5.38 -11.80 -17.21
CA ARG A 96 -5.36 -10.49 -16.55
C ARG A 96 -6.36 -9.59 -17.24
N LEU A 97 -7.26 -9.01 -16.47
CA LEU A 97 -8.26 -8.07 -16.95
C LEU A 97 -7.84 -6.65 -16.62
N ARG A 98 -8.00 -5.76 -17.60
CA ARG A 98 -7.79 -4.33 -17.50
C ARG A 98 -9.11 -3.62 -17.76
N PHE A 99 -9.57 -2.89 -16.76
CA PHE A 99 -10.76 -2.06 -16.85
C PHE A 99 -10.36 -0.62 -17.11
N THR A 100 -11.05 0.03 -18.04
CA THR A 100 -10.94 1.47 -18.31
C THR A 100 -12.32 2.10 -18.36
N SER A 101 -12.39 3.42 -18.52
CA SER A 101 -13.66 4.11 -18.77
C SER A 101 -14.30 3.78 -20.11
N ALA A 102 -13.54 3.29 -21.09
CA ALA A 102 -14.01 3.09 -22.47
C ALA A 102 -14.20 1.61 -22.86
N GLY A 103 -13.60 0.68 -22.12
CA GLY A 103 -13.64 -0.73 -22.45
C GLY A 103 -12.90 -1.62 -21.46
N ILE A 104 -13.07 -2.92 -21.64
CA ILE A 104 -12.43 -3.96 -20.85
C ILE A 104 -11.59 -4.81 -21.78
N TYR A 105 -10.35 -5.05 -21.36
CA TYR A 105 -9.40 -5.86 -22.09
C TYR A 105 -8.97 -7.03 -21.21
N PHE A 106 -8.66 -8.17 -21.81
CA PHE A 106 -7.99 -9.26 -21.11
C PHE A 106 -6.71 -9.66 -21.85
N THR A 107 -5.79 -10.31 -21.14
CA THR A 107 -4.56 -10.85 -21.73
C THR A 107 -4.14 -12.13 -21.01
N ASP A 108 -3.59 -13.06 -21.76
CA ASP A 108 -2.86 -14.25 -21.28
C ASP A 108 -1.36 -13.97 -21.06
N GLY A 109 -0.93 -12.72 -21.28
CA GLY A 109 0.47 -12.27 -21.20
C GLY A 109 1.10 -11.96 -22.56
N VAL A 110 0.44 -12.28 -23.68
CA VAL A 110 0.99 -12.04 -25.04
C VAL A 110 0.44 -10.76 -25.64
N THR A 111 -0.88 -10.65 -25.76
CA THR A 111 -1.56 -9.48 -26.32
C THR A 111 -2.83 -9.15 -25.55
N TRP A 112 -3.27 -7.90 -25.64
CA TRP A 112 -4.54 -7.45 -25.08
C TRP A 112 -5.66 -7.67 -26.09
N THR A 113 -6.69 -8.40 -25.68
CA THR A 113 -7.94 -8.63 -26.43
C THR A 113 -9.07 -7.84 -25.80
N GLN A 114 -9.83 -7.10 -26.59
CA GLN A 114 -10.95 -6.31 -26.10
C GLN A 114 -12.21 -7.17 -25.99
N LEU A 115 -12.91 -7.10 -24.86
CA LEU A 115 -14.23 -7.72 -24.73
C LEU A 115 -15.31 -6.86 -25.40
N THR A 116 -16.21 -7.52 -26.14
CA THR A 116 -17.34 -6.89 -26.82
C THR A 116 -18.54 -6.75 -25.88
N GLY A 117 -19.02 -5.53 -25.72
CA GLY A 117 -20.17 -5.18 -24.90
C GLY A 117 -19.92 -3.90 -24.12
N THR A 118 -20.89 -3.44 -23.34
CA THR A 118 -20.81 -2.16 -22.63
C THR A 118 -21.33 -2.27 -21.20
N PHE A 119 -20.73 -1.50 -20.31
CA PHE A 119 -21.30 -1.17 -19.01
C PHE A 119 -21.89 0.24 -19.07
N SER A 120 -23.06 0.42 -18.48
CA SER A 120 -23.71 1.73 -18.32
C SER A 120 -23.03 2.57 -17.22
N GLY A 121 -22.09 2.00 -16.46
CA GLY A 121 -21.29 2.70 -15.46
C GLY A 121 -20.04 1.94 -15.03
N LYS A 122 -19.17 2.60 -14.26
CA LYS A 122 -17.90 2.07 -13.79
C LYS A 122 -18.11 0.84 -12.90
N PRO A 123 -17.43 -0.30 -13.15
CA PRO A 123 -17.46 -1.45 -12.25
C PRO A 123 -17.07 -1.07 -10.83
N THR A 124 -17.89 -1.47 -9.88
CA THR A 124 -17.70 -1.23 -8.44
C THR A 124 -17.10 -2.44 -7.75
N ASP A 125 -17.42 -3.65 -8.22
CA ASP A 125 -16.91 -4.89 -7.64
C ASP A 125 -16.90 -6.05 -8.63
N MET A 126 -16.13 -7.09 -8.32
CA MET A 126 -16.01 -8.28 -9.17
C MET A 126 -15.60 -9.51 -8.36
N ALA A 127 -16.08 -10.67 -8.79
CA ALA A 127 -15.74 -11.94 -8.17
C ALA A 127 -15.72 -13.08 -9.18
N THR A 128 -14.87 -14.07 -8.91
CA THR A 128 -14.89 -15.36 -9.60
C THR A 128 -15.83 -16.30 -8.86
N VAL A 129 -16.87 -16.78 -9.53
CA VAL A 129 -17.88 -17.70 -8.98
C VAL A 129 -17.97 -18.93 -9.87
N LEU A 130 -17.58 -20.09 -9.35
CA LEU A 130 -17.58 -21.37 -10.10
C LEU A 130 -16.91 -21.26 -11.49
N GLY A 131 -15.79 -20.54 -11.57
CA GLY A 131 -15.07 -20.33 -12.84
C GLY A 131 -15.69 -19.27 -13.77
N THR A 132 -16.74 -18.58 -13.35
CA THR A 132 -17.33 -17.44 -14.09
C THR A 132 -16.90 -16.12 -13.45
N LEU A 133 -16.45 -15.17 -14.27
CA LEU A 133 -16.22 -13.79 -13.81
C LEU A 133 -17.53 -13.03 -13.76
N VAL A 134 -17.93 -12.61 -12.57
CA VAL A 134 -19.13 -11.81 -12.34
C VAL A 134 -18.73 -10.40 -11.93
N VAL A 135 -19.35 -9.40 -12.56
CA VAL A 135 -19.05 -7.97 -12.36
C VAL A 135 -20.30 -7.21 -11.95
N ALA A 136 -20.15 -6.34 -10.95
CA ALA A 136 -21.17 -5.46 -10.42
C ALA A 136 -20.82 -3.99 -10.68
N ASN A 137 -21.83 -3.16 -10.93
CA ASN A 137 -21.69 -1.70 -11.03
C ASN A 137 -22.88 -0.91 -10.42
N GLY A 138 -23.91 -1.61 -9.92
CA GLY A 138 -25.12 -1.01 -9.34
C GLY A 138 -26.10 -0.38 -10.33
N ILE A 139 -25.81 -0.37 -11.63
CA ILE A 139 -26.64 0.27 -12.67
C ILE A 139 -27.16 -0.78 -13.65
N ASP A 140 -26.27 -1.65 -14.11
CA ASP A 140 -26.62 -2.82 -14.89
C ASP A 140 -26.95 -4.00 -13.97
N ARG A 141 -27.63 -4.99 -14.52
CA ARG A 141 -27.72 -6.31 -13.88
C ARG A 141 -26.30 -6.87 -13.74
N LEU A 142 -26.11 -7.79 -12.78
CA LEU A 142 -24.85 -8.52 -12.67
C LEU A 142 -24.45 -9.06 -14.06
N ARG A 143 -23.26 -8.69 -14.51
CA ARG A 143 -22.73 -9.09 -15.82
C ARG A 143 -21.77 -10.25 -15.64
N LYS A 144 -21.68 -11.11 -16.66
CA LYS A 144 -20.60 -12.07 -16.80
C LYS A 144 -19.63 -11.63 -17.89
N LEU A 145 -18.34 -11.87 -17.66
CA LEU A 145 -17.29 -11.74 -18.67
C LEU A 145 -16.95 -13.13 -19.19
N ASP A 146 -17.23 -13.37 -20.46
CA ASP A 146 -16.88 -14.59 -21.15
C ASP A 146 -15.61 -14.32 -21.97
N LEU A 147 -14.49 -14.90 -21.53
CA LEU A 147 -13.19 -14.68 -22.16
C LEU A 147 -13.00 -15.53 -23.41
N ASP A 148 -13.72 -16.66 -23.52
CA ASP A 148 -13.66 -17.54 -24.68
C ASP A 148 -14.51 -16.98 -25.83
N ALA A 149 -15.70 -16.46 -25.50
CA ALA A 149 -16.57 -15.78 -26.45
C ALA A 149 -16.20 -14.31 -26.66
N GLU A 150 -15.24 -13.78 -25.89
CA GLU A 150 -14.80 -12.38 -25.89
C GLU A 150 -15.95 -11.38 -25.71
N THR A 151 -16.92 -11.69 -24.85
CA THR A 151 -18.15 -10.90 -24.69
C THR A 151 -18.49 -10.56 -23.24
N ILE A 152 -19.28 -9.49 -23.11
CA ILE A 152 -19.90 -9.05 -21.86
C ILE A 152 -21.41 -9.27 -22.03
N SER A 153 -22.02 -10.01 -21.11
CA SER A 153 -23.46 -10.28 -21.15
C SER A 153 -24.06 -10.26 -19.74
N ASP A 154 -25.39 -10.21 -19.64
CA ASP A 154 -26.06 -10.41 -18.36
C ASP A 154 -25.74 -11.81 -17.81
N LEU A 155 -25.55 -11.89 -16.49
CA LEU A 155 -25.41 -13.17 -15.81
C LEU A 155 -26.67 -14.02 -15.98
N GLY A 156 -27.84 -13.38 -15.98
CA GLY A 156 -29.15 -13.95 -16.30
C GLY A 156 -30.22 -12.87 -16.47
N ASP A 157 -31.34 -13.22 -17.08
CA ASP A 157 -32.42 -12.28 -17.46
C ASP A 157 -33.17 -11.64 -16.28
N ILE A 158 -32.92 -12.12 -15.07
CA ILE A 158 -33.51 -11.60 -13.82
C ILE A 158 -32.43 -11.32 -12.76
N ALA A 159 -31.16 -11.29 -13.17
CA ALA A 159 -30.07 -11.00 -12.24
C ALA A 159 -30.23 -9.59 -11.61
N PRO A 160 -29.87 -9.42 -10.33
CA PRO A 160 -30.07 -8.17 -9.60
C PRO A 160 -29.13 -7.06 -10.07
N PHE A 161 -29.54 -5.81 -9.83
CA PHE A 161 -28.76 -4.60 -10.04
C PHE A 161 -27.87 -4.32 -8.81
N SER A 162 -26.87 -5.15 -8.59
CA SER A 162 -26.04 -5.12 -7.37
C SER A 162 -24.85 -4.17 -7.51
N LYS A 163 -24.47 -3.48 -6.43
CA LYS A 163 -23.20 -2.71 -6.36
C LYS A 163 -22.01 -3.56 -5.96
N TYR A 164 -22.21 -4.61 -5.19
CA TYR A 164 -21.12 -5.48 -4.74
C TYR A 164 -21.45 -6.93 -5.06
N VAL A 165 -20.43 -7.75 -5.30
CA VAL A 165 -20.63 -9.15 -5.69
C VAL A 165 -19.52 -10.04 -5.13
N THR A 166 -19.91 -11.22 -4.65
CA THR A 166 -18.98 -12.28 -4.26
C THR A 166 -19.51 -13.64 -4.64
N GLY A 167 -18.63 -14.64 -4.71
CA GLY A 167 -19.01 -16.03 -4.62
C GLY A 167 -19.09 -16.48 -3.17
N PHE A 168 -20.14 -17.20 -2.78
CA PHE A 168 -20.20 -17.87 -1.47
C PHE A 168 -21.17 -19.05 -1.51
N SER A 169 -20.77 -20.19 -0.94
CA SER A 169 -21.58 -21.43 -0.94
C SER A 169 -22.13 -21.79 -2.33
N GLU A 170 -21.25 -21.79 -3.34
CA GLU A 170 -21.57 -22.15 -4.73
C GLU A 170 -22.65 -21.30 -5.41
N ARG A 171 -22.83 -20.05 -4.93
CA ARG A 171 -23.77 -19.07 -5.47
C ARG A 171 -23.07 -17.76 -5.78
N ALA A 172 -23.62 -17.03 -6.75
CA ALA A 172 -23.31 -15.62 -6.93
C ALA A 172 -24.17 -14.81 -5.96
N VAL A 173 -23.53 -14.03 -5.10
CA VAL A 173 -24.20 -13.21 -4.08
C VAL A 173 -24.00 -11.74 -4.44
N GLY A 174 -25.10 -11.06 -4.74
CA GLY A 174 -25.15 -9.62 -4.97
C GLY A 174 -25.57 -8.87 -3.70
N ALA A 175 -24.95 -7.72 -3.44
CA ALA A 175 -25.30 -6.86 -2.32
C ALA A 175 -25.54 -5.41 -2.75
N ASN A 176 -26.38 -4.72 -1.97
CA ASN A 176 -26.83 -3.35 -2.24
C ASN A 176 -27.51 -3.28 -3.61
N ASN A 177 -28.71 -3.88 -3.67
CA ASN A 177 -29.38 -4.29 -4.91
C ASN A 177 -30.40 -3.26 -5.36
N GLY A 178 -29.95 -2.26 -6.14
CA GLY A 178 -30.79 -1.21 -6.71
C GLY A 178 -30.52 0.19 -6.15
N ASN A 179 -31.46 1.10 -6.42
CA ASN A 179 -31.30 2.55 -6.18
C ASN A 179 -32.17 3.12 -5.04
N SER A 180 -32.82 2.27 -4.24
CA SER A 180 -33.62 2.70 -3.09
C SER A 180 -32.91 2.42 -1.74
N ASP A 181 -33.36 3.07 -0.67
CA ASP A 181 -32.81 2.83 0.67
C ASP A 181 -32.99 1.38 1.13
N GLU A 182 -34.08 0.72 0.72
CA GLU A 182 -34.34 -0.69 1.05
C GLU A 182 -33.46 -1.64 0.25
N ALA A 183 -33.18 -1.27 -1.00
CA ALA A 183 -32.21 -1.95 -1.85
C ALA A 183 -30.80 -1.93 -1.26
N ALA A 184 -30.42 -0.83 -0.59
CA ALA A 184 -29.07 -0.66 -0.06
C ALA A 184 -28.69 -1.63 1.08
N GLU A 185 -29.68 -2.27 1.71
CA GLU A 185 -29.48 -3.22 2.82
C GLU A 185 -29.77 -4.67 2.42
N THR A 186 -29.99 -4.92 1.13
CA THR A 186 -30.43 -6.22 0.63
C THR A 186 -29.27 -7.03 0.08
N LEU A 187 -29.26 -8.32 0.43
CA LEU A 187 -28.49 -9.37 -0.23
C LEU A 187 -29.41 -10.17 -1.15
N SER A 188 -28.94 -10.52 -2.33
CA SER A 188 -29.59 -11.48 -3.24
C SER A 188 -28.58 -12.56 -3.60
N TRP A 189 -29.06 -13.78 -3.83
CA TRP A 189 -28.21 -14.88 -4.23
C TRP A 189 -28.86 -15.71 -5.33
N SER A 190 -28.01 -16.23 -6.20
CA SER A 190 -28.43 -17.12 -7.27
C SER A 190 -28.86 -18.50 -6.72
N GLY A 191 -29.50 -19.28 -7.58
CA GLY A 191 -29.67 -20.71 -7.39
C GLY A 191 -28.34 -21.44 -7.15
N ASN A 192 -28.39 -22.57 -6.46
CA ASN A 192 -27.21 -23.36 -6.13
C ASN A 192 -26.56 -23.91 -7.40
N ARG A 193 -25.31 -23.51 -7.68
CA ARG A 193 -24.62 -23.82 -8.96
C ARG A 193 -25.38 -23.38 -10.22
N ASN A 194 -26.41 -22.54 -10.07
CA ASN A 194 -27.20 -21.98 -11.16
C ASN A 194 -27.10 -20.46 -11.09
N LEU A 195 -26.02 -19.91 -11.63
CA LEU A 195 -25.64 -18.51 -11.42
C LEU A 195 -26.57 -17.49 -12.09
N SER A 196 -27.34 -17.92 -13.10
CA SER A 196 -28.26 -17.07 -13.85
C SER A 196 -29.65 -16.93 -13.21
N GLU A 197 -30.01 -17.82 -12.28
CA GLU A 197 -31.35 -17.92 -11.71
C GLU A 197 -31.43 -17.23 -10.36
N TYR A 198 -32.42 -16.36 -10.17
CA TYR A 198 -32.63 -15.55 -8.95
C TYR A 198 -34.08 -15.58 -8.46
N ASP A 199 -34.99 -16.29 -9.14
CA ASP A 199 -36.38 -16.48 -8.76
C ASP A 199 -36.53 -17.76 -7.90
N ALA A 200 -37.04 -17.58 -6.69
CA ALA A 200 -37.30 -18.68 -5.76
C ALA A 200 -38.44 -19.62 -6.23
N LEU A 201 -39.26 -19.19 -7.20
CA LEU A 201 -40.30 -20.02 -7.80
C LEU A 201 -39.75 -21.02 -8.83
N GLU A 202 -38.69 -20.64 -9.54
CA GLU A 202 -38.01 -21.50 -10.51
C GLU A 202 -36.90 -22.33 -9.83
N ASP A 203 -36.14 -21.74 -8.90
CA ASP A 203 -35.16 -22.44 -8.07
C ASP A 203 -35.33 -22.06 -6.59
N ILE A 204 -35.86 -23.00 -5.79
CA ILE A 204 -36.09 -22.82 -4.34
C ILE A 204 -34.83 -22.38 -3.57
N SER A 205 -33.64 -22.57 -4.14
CA SER A 205 -32.37 -22.21 -3.51
C SER A 205 -31.86 -20.82 -3.85
N ALA A 206 -32.54 -20.11 -4.76
CA ALA A 206 -32.36 -18.70 -5.06
C ALA A 206 -33.16 -17.83 -4.07
N GLY A 207 -32.82 -16.55 -3.98
CA GLY A 207 -33.61 -15.62 -3.19
C GLY A 207 -32.92 -14.32 -2.83
N ASN A 208 -33.55 -13.59 -1.93
CA ASN A 208 -33.01 -12.37 -1.36
C ASN A 208 -33.41 -12.24 0.10
N LYS A 209 -32.62 -11.46 0.85
CA LYS A 209 -32.85 -11.15 2.24
C LYS A 209 -32.37 -9.75 2.52
N ARG A 210 -33.23 -8.97 3.15
CA ARG A 210 -32.84 -7.69 3.74
C ARG A 210 -32.15 -7.91 5.08
N LEU A 211 -31.04 -7.22 5.29
CA LEU A 211 -30.34 -7.18 6.58
C LEU A 211 -30.92 -6.05 7.44
N ASP A 212 -32.15 -6.21 7.90
CA ASP A 212 -32.83 -5.18 8.68
C ASP A 212 -32.45 -5.21 10.15
N THR A 213 -32.48 -4.02 10.78
CA THR A 213 -32.27 -3.89 12.22
C THR A 213 -33.35 -3.02 12.80
N SER A 214 -34.13 -3.59 13.72
CA SER A 214 -35.08 -2.83 14.53
C SER A 214 -34.37 -2.26 15.76
N PRO A 215 -34.54 -0.97 16.11
CA PRO A 215 -35.36 0.05 15.44
C PRO A 215 -34.68 0.71 14.22
N ARG A 216 -35.47 1.04 13.18
CA ARG A 216 -35.05 1.52 11.85
C ARG A 216 -34.75 3.04 11.78
N THR A 217 -34.19 3.64 12.83
CA THR A 217 -34.01 5.11 12.85
C THR A 217 -32.94 5.61 11.87
N VAL A 218 -32.02 4.76 11.43
CA VAL A 218 -30.94 5.09 10.49
C VAL A 218 -30.72 3.93 9.52
N VAL A 219 -30.66 4.22 8.22
CA VAL A 219 -30.28 3.25 7.18
C VAL A 219 -28.77 3.00 7.28
N ASP A 220 -28.37 1.73 7.27
CA ASP A 220 -26.96 1.34 7.32
C ASP A 220 -26.61 0.64 6.00
N PRO A 221 -26.30 1.32 4.89
CA PRO A 221 -26.14 0.66 3.60
C PRO A 221 -24.97 -0.33 3.60
N ILE A 222 -25.08 -1.42 2.84
CA ILE A 222 -23.98 -2.37 2.58
C ILE A 222 -22.94 -1.69 1.69
N ARG A 223 -21.66 -1.83 2.04
CA ARG A 223 -20.51 -1.13 1.43
C ARG A 223 -19.48 -2.09 0.82
N GLY A 224 -19.71 -3.39 0.95
CA GLY A 224 -18.94 -4.46 0.34
C GLY A 224 -19.52 -5.81 0.73
N VAL A 225 -19.12 -6.87 0.01
CA VAL A 225 -19.48 -8.26 0.36
C VAL A 225 -18.31 -9.17 -0.01
N PHE A 226 -17.84 -9.97 0.94
CA PHE A 226 -16.61 -10.75 0.78
C PHE A 226 -16.81 -12.17 1.27
N GLY A 227 -16.84 -13.13 0.35
CA GLY A 227 -16.97 -14.55 0.65
C GLY A 227 -15.62 -15.18 0.95
N PHE A 228 -15.48 -15.77 2.16
CA PHE A 228 -14.38 -16.66 2.51
C PHE A 228 -14.86 -18.11 2.49
N SER A 229 -13.97 -19.05 2.84
CA SER A 229 -14.23 -20.50 2.82
C SER A 229 -15.49 -20.91 3.60
N SER A 230 -15.66 -20.36 4.81
CA SER A 230 -16.71 -20.76 5.75
C SER A 230 -17.67 -19.64 6.16
N VAL A 231 -17.27 -18.39 5.92
CA VAL A 231 -17.98 -17.19 6.37
C VAL A 231 -17.92 -16.12 5.28
N MET A 232 -18.99 -15.36 5.15
CA MET A 232 -19.04 -14.17 4.33
C MET A 232 -19.06 -12.94 5.24
N ILE A 233 -18.18 -11.97 4.97
CA ILE A 233 -18.10 -10.71 5.71
C ILE A 233 -18.80 -9.62 4.90
N ILE A 234 -19.71 -8.91 5.54
CA ILE A 234 -20.55 -7.87 4.93
C ILE A 234 -20.30 -6.56 5.70
N PRO A 235 -19.30 -5.76 5.32
CA PRO A 235 -19.12 -4.42 5.86
C PRO A 235 -20.25 -3.50 5.39
N ARG A 236 -20.86 -2.79 6.35
CA ARG A 236 -21.83 -1.73 6.15
C ARG A 236 -21.21 -0.40 6.59
N GLU A 237 -21.94 0.69 6.43
CA GLU A 237 -21.47 2.02 6.82
C GLU A 237 -21.17 2.15 8.32
N ARG A 238 -21.96 1.49 9.17
CA ARG A 238 -21.88 1.60 10.64
C ARG A 238 -21.73 0.27 11.36
N SER A 239 -21.74 -0.86 10.66
CA SER A 239 -21.62 -2.18 11.27
C SER A 239 -20.93 -3.19 10.36
N ILE A 240 -20.35 -4.24 10.94
CA ILE A 240 -19.87 -5.42 10.19
C ILE A 240 -20.77 -6.61 10.52
N TRP A 241 -21.27 -7.23 9.47
CA TRP A 241 -22.11 -8.41 9.53
C TRP A 241 -21.35 -9.63 9.02
N LEU A 242 -21.74 -10.78 9.54
CA LEU A 242 -21.26 -12.07 9.08
C LEU A 242 -22.44 -12.88 8.56
N ALA A 243 -22.17 -13.72 7.56
CA ALA A 243 -23.08 -14.75 7.13
C ALA A 243 -22.37 -16.11 7.11
N THR A 244 -22.99 -17.12 7.71
CA THR A 244 -22.52 -18.50 7.65
C THR A 244 -23.51 -19.34 6.85
N GLN A 245 -23.05 -20.50 6.38
CA GLN A 245 -23.93 -21.46 5.72
C GLN A 245 -25.03 -21.94 6.67
N ASN A 246 -26.23 -22.11 6.14
CA ASN A 246 -27.40 -22.65 6.81
C ASN A 246 -27.96 -23.82 5.97
N PRO A 247 -28.27 -24.99 6.56
CA PRO A 247 -28.73 -26.17 5.81
C PRO A 247 -30.13 -26.05 5.18
N THR A 248 -30.70 -24.86 5.08
CA THR A 248 -32.02 -24.62 4.48
C THR A 248 -31.84 -24.03 3.08
N ALA A 249 -32.29 -24.75 2.05
CA ALA A 249 -32.14 -24.32 0.66
C ALA A 249 -32.74 -22.94 0.38
N SER A 250 -33.95 -22.66 0.88
CA SER A 250 -34.67 -21.39 0.70
C SER A 250 -34.11 -20.21 1.50
N ASN A 251 -33.20 -20.48 2.45
CA ASN A 251 -32.50 -19.46 3.20
C ASN A 251 -31.11 -19.99 3.58
N PRO A 252 -30.18 -20.02 2.60
CA PRO A 252 -28.90 -20.70 2.75
C PRO A 252 -27.91 -19.94 3.65
N PHE A 253 -28.26 -18.72 4.09
CA PHE A 253 -27.38 -17.86 4.86
C PHE A 253 -27.97 -17.48 6.22
N ASN A 254 -27.26 -17.87 7.28
CA ASN A 254 -27.51 -17.33 8.60
C ASN A 254 -26.69 -16.05 8.80
N THR A 255 -27.37 -14.90 8.78
CA THR A 255 -26.76 -13.57 8.84
C THR A 255 -26.93 -12.97 10.23
N PHE A 256 -25.86 -12.44 10.82
CA PHE A 256 -25.92 -11.76 12.12
C PHE A 256 -24.92 -10.60 12.19
N ARG A 257 -25.23 -9.61 13.03
CA ARG A 257 -24.35 -8.47 13.28
C ARG A 257 -23.22 -8.91 14.22
N ALA A 258 -21.99 -8.95 13.72
CA ALA A 258 -20.83 -9.33 14.52
C ALA A 258 -20.23 -8.13 15.25
N VAL A 259 -20.17 -6.98 14.57
CA VAL A 259 -19.59 -5.76 15.12
C VAL A 259 -20.54 -4.58 14.94
N PRO A 260 -21.16 -4.07 16.02
CA PRO A 260 -21.89 -2.81 15.98
C PRO A 260 -20.94 -1.60 16.05
N GLY A 261 -21.31 -0.50 15.41
CA GLY A 261 -20.63 0.80 15.53
C GLY A 261 -19.42 1.01 14.61
N ILE A 262 -18.81 -0.06 14.13
CA ILE A 262 -17.65 -0.05 13.25
C ILE A 262 -18.06 -0.51 11.85
N GLY A 263 -17.71 0.28 10.85
CA GLY A 263 -18.06 0.11 9.44
C GLY A 263 -17.23 1.08 8.61
N THR A 264 -17.58 1.25 7.33
CA THR A 264 -16.92 2.23 6.46
C THR A 264 -17.89 2.79 5.44
N ASP A 265 -17.85 4.10 5.23
CA ASP A 265 -18.47 4.79 4.10
C ASP A 265 -17.57 4.81 2.85
N LEU A 266 -16.29 4.45 2.99
CA LEU A 266 -15.25 4.48 1.97
C LEU A 266 -15.04 3.08 1.37
N SER A 267 -15.97 2.60 0.54
CA SER A 267 -15.94 1.22 0.04
C SER A 267 -14.65 0.85 -0.73
N GLY A 268 -14.04 1.80 -1.44
CA GLY A 268 -12.78 1.58 -2.14
C GLY A 268 -11.56 1.36 -1.24
N SER A 269 -11.68 1.65 0.06
CA SER A 269 -10.66 1.35 1.08
C SER A 269 -10.66 -0.10 1.56
N ILE A 270 -11.66 -0.89 1.18
CA ILE A 270 -11.77 -2.26 1.69
C ILE A 270 -10.85 -3.17 0.88
N ALA A 271 -9.82 -3.70 1.55
CA ALA A 271 -8.95 -4.72 0.98
C ALA A 271 -9.20 -6.09 1.64
N ILE A 272 -9.15 -7.14 0.82
CA ILE A 272 -9.29 -8.53 1.24
C ILE A 272 -7.90 -9.08 1.56
N GLY A 273 -7.71 -9.57 2.78
CA GLY A 273 -6.55 -10.37 3.15
C GLY A 273 -6.93 -11.83 3.41
N LYS A 274 -5.98 -12.64 3.89
CA LYS A 274 -6.24 -14.04 4.26
C LYS A 274 -7.21 -14.11 5.44
N GLU A 275 -8.47 -14.46 5.16
CA GLU A 275 -9.58 -14.55 6.14
C GLU A 275 -9.79 -13.27 6.96
N LYS A 276 -9.47 -12.12 6.37
CA LYS A 276 -9.57 -10.80 7.01
C LYS A 276 -9.98 -9.74 6.02
N ILE A 277 -10.63 -8.70 6.51
CA ILE A 277 -10.82 -7.45 5.76
C ILE A 277 -10.09 -6.32 6.48
N ILE A 278 -9.57 -5.39 5.69
CA ILE A 278 -8.97 -4.14 6.17
C ILE A 278 -9.77 -3.02 5.54
N LEU A 279 -10.16 -2.01 6.32
CA LEU A 279 -10.99 -0.89 5.87
C LEU A 279 -10.55 0.40 6.56
N LEU A 280 -10.80 1.52 5.89
CA LEU A 280 -10.64 2.86 6.46
C LEU A 280 -12.03 3.43 6.76
N ASP A 281 -12.27 3.88 7.98
CA ASP A 281 -13.53 4.50 8.38
C ASP A 281 -13.37 6.01 8.45
N SER A 282 -14.16 6.78 7.69
CA SER A 282 -14.02 8.25 7.67
C SER A 282 -14.37 8.91 9.01
N ARG A 283 -15.25 8.26 9.79
CA ARG A 283 -15.81 8.80 11.04
C ARG A 283 -14.80 8.73 12.17
N THR A 284 -14.12 7.59 12.31
CA THR A 284 -13.03 7.39 13.27
C THR A 284 -11.67 7.82 12.73
N ARG A 285 -11.57 8.04 11.40
CA ARG A 285 -10.35 8.32 10.63
C ARG A 285 -9.29 7.24 10.76
N ASP A 286 -9.70 6.04 11.14
CA ASP A 286 -8.80 4.96 11.49
C ASP A 286 -8.87 3.84 10.47
N VAL A 287 -7.73 3.19 10.28
CA VAL A 287 -7.67 1.95 9.52
C VAL A 287 -7.91 0.81 10.50
N ILE A 288 -8.84 -0.06 10.14
CA ILE A 288 -9.35 -1.12 10.99
C ILE A 288 -9.15 -2.44 10.27
N MET A 289 -8.57 -3.41 10.98
CA MET A 289 -8.47 -4.79 10.53
C MET A 289 -9.44 -5.66 11.33
N TYR A 290 -10.20 -6.48 10.61
CA TYR A 290 -11.17 -7.40 11.19
C TYR A 290 -11.04 -8.80 10.60
N SER A 291 -10.93 -9.77 11.49
CA SER A 291 -11.01 -11.20 11.18
C SER A 291 -12.11 -11.84 12.03
N PRO A 292 -12.99 -12.66 11.45
CA PRO A 292 -14.00 -13.40 12.21
C PRO A 292 -13.36 -14.18 13.36
N GLY A 293 -13.97 -14.12 14.54
CA GLY A 293 -13.46 -14.77 15.77
C GLY A 293 -12.34 -14.01 16.51
N ASN A 294 -11.80 -12.93 15.94
CA ASN A 294 -10.78 -12.11 16.57
C ASN A 294 -11.32 -10.72 16.96
N PRO A 295 -10.73 -10.08 17.98
CA PRO A 295 -11.05 -8.70 18.30
C PRO A 295 -10.59 -7.78 17.16
N ILE A 296 -11.26 -6.64 17.05
CA ILE A 296 -10.94 -5.62 16.07
C ILE A 296 -9.61 -4.98 16.41
N GLN A 297 -8.80 -4.71 15.38
CA GLN A 297 -7.50 -4.08 15.52
C GLN A 297 -7.51 -2.73 14.83
N SER A 298 -7.28 -1.66 15.60
CA SER A 298 -7.02 -0.32 15.10
C SER A 298 -5.54 -0.18 14.78
N ILE A 299 -5.22 0.28 13.57
CA ILE A 299 -3.86 0.29 13.02
C ILE A 299 -3.49 1.64 12.40
N GLY A 300 -4.46 2.50 12.09
CA GLY A 300 -4.25 3.80 11.44
C GLY A 300 -3.92 4.96 12.37
N SER A 301 -3.84 4.74 13.70
CA SER A 301 -3.56 5.79 14.69
C SER A 301 -2.40 6.73 14.28
N PRO A 302 -1.21 6.25 13.85
CA PRO A 302 -0.07 7.11 13.52
C PRO A 302 -0.27 8.11 12.38
N ILE A 303 -1.26 7.90 11.51
CA ILE A 303 -1.51 8.73 10.33
C ILE A 303 -2.95 9.26 10.27
N ARG A 304 -3.70 9.09 11.36
CA ARG A 304 -5.15 9.34 11.46
C ARG A 304 -5.54 10.72 10.93
N ASP A 305 -4.75 11.73 11.24
CA ASP A 305 -5.04 13.11 10.83
C ASP A 305 -4.59 13.42 9.40
N SER A 306 -3.67 12.64 8.82
CA SER A 306 -3.10 12.90 7.49
C SER A 306 -3.71 12.07 6.37
N ILE A 307 -4.32 10.92 6.69
CA ILE A 307 -4.78 9.97 5.67
C ILE A 307 -5.98 10.47 4.86
N LEU A 308 -6.89 11.21 5.49
CA LEU A 308 -8.09 11.75 4.84
C LEU A 308 -7.97 13.24 4.47
N ASP A 309 -6.77 13.81 4.60
CA ASP A 309 -6.54 15.22 4.29
C ASP A 309 -6.80 15.50 2.81
N GLY A 310 -7.73 16.42 2.54
CA GLY A 310 -8.02 16.91 1.19
C GLY A 310 -8.88 15.97 0.33
N ILE A 311 -9.59 15.00 0.92
CA ILE A 311 -10.58 14.21 0.17
C ILE A 311 -11.74 15.10 -0.25
N THR A 312 -12.01 15.17 -1.56
CA THR A 312 -13.23 15.78 -2.09
C THR A 312 -14.22 14.74 -2.63
N ASP A 313 -13.72 13.62 -3.17
CA ASP A 313 -14.52 12.48 -3.63
C ASP A 313 -14.18 11.19 -2.88
N ALA A 314 -15.16 10.63 -2.16
CA ALA A 314 -15.05 9.34 -1.48
C ALA A 314 -14.93 8.15 -2.46
N GLY A 315 -15.40 8.31 -3.70
CA GLY A 315 -15.31 7.31 -4.77
C GLY A 315 -13.91 7.20 -5.39
N ALA A 316 -13.02 8.15 -5.13
CA ALA A 316 -11.65 8.18 -5.64
C ALA A 316 -10.67 7.34 -4.81
N ILE A 317 -11.15 6.63 -3.78
CA ILE A 317 -10.31 5.80 -2.91
C ILE A 317 -10.09 4.44 -3.55
N VAL A 318 -8.84 4.01 -3.56
CA VAL A 318 -8.42 2.67 -3.99
C VAL A 318 -7.55 2.05 -2.90
N SER A 319 -7.60 0.73 -2.78
CA SER A 319 -6.79 0.00 -1.82
C SER A 319 -6.44 -1.38 -2.35
N THR A 320 -5.38 -1.94 -1.80
CA THR A 320 -4.97 -3.31 -2.09
C THR A 320 -4.19 -3.88 -0.92
N TYR A 321 -4.08 -5.20 -0.88
CA TYR A 321 -3.34 -5.93 0.14
C TYR A 321 -2.35 -6.89 -0.52
N LEU A 322 -1.10 -6.79 -0.10
CA LEU A 322 0.01 -7.60 -0.58
C LEU A 322 0.30 -8.71 0.43
N GLU A 323 -0.20 -9.92 0.14
CA GLU A 323 -0.17 -11.04 1.11
C GLU A 323 1.25 -11.46 1.49
N TYR A 324 2.19 -11.49 0.55
CA TYR A 324 3.56 -11.97 0.78
C TYR A 324 4.30 -11.13 1.84
N GLU A 325 4.20 -9.81 1.74
CA GLU A 325 4.85 -8.88 2.67
C GLU A 325 3.98 -8.54 3.89
N ASP A 326 2.70 -8.93 3.88
CA ASP A 326 1.66 -8.57 4.86
C ASP A 326 1.51 -7.04 4.94
N GLU A 327 1.35 -6.42 3.77
CA GLU A 327 1.26 -4.96 3.58
C GLU A 327 -0.10 -4.54 3.05
N TYR A 328 -0.68 -3.51 3.66
CA TYR A 328 -1.91 -2.87 3.18
C TYR A 328 -1.57 -1.50 2.59
N TYR A 329 -2.14 -1.21 1.42
CA TYR A 329 -1.98 0.04 0.73
C TYR A 329 -3.33 0.72 0.48
N VAL A 330 -3.38 2.03 0.67
CA VAL A 330 -4.56 2.85 0.39
C VAL A 330 -4.15 4.20 -0.19
N ALA A 331 -4.90 4.65 -1.19
CA ALA A 331 -4.64 5.88 -1.91
C ALA A 331 -5.93 6.62 -2.26
N ILE A 332 -5.85 7.95 -2.33
CA ILE A 332 -6.93 8.82 -2.81
C ILE A 332 -6.49 9.41 -4.15
N THR A 333 -7.15 9.02 -5.22
CA THR A 333 -6.73 9.30 -6.61
C THR A 333 -7.21 10.65 -7.18
N ASP A 334 -7.77 11.50 -6.32
CA ASP A 334 -8.32 12.82 -6.68
C ASP A 334 -7.25 13.91 -6.93
N ALA A 335 -6.03 13.67 -6.43
CA ALA A 335 -4.93 14.62 -6.57
C ALA A 335 -4.03 14.32 -7.78
N SER A 336 -3.45 15.36 -8.40
CA SER A 336 -2.44 15.19 -9.47
C SER A 336 -1.19 14.45 -9.02
N THR A 337 -0.86 14.53 -7.72
CA THR A 337 0.16 13.70 -7.07
C THR A 337 -0.49 12.97 -5.92
N VAL A 338 -0.67 11.67 -6.10
CA VAL A 338 -1.36 10.79 -5.17
C VAL A 338 -0.39 10.33 -4.10
N LYS A 339 -0.83 10.42 -2.84
CA LYS A 339 -0.15 9.78 -1.71
C LYS A 339 -0.71 8.37 -1.56
N ILE A 340 0.16 7.37 -1.64
CA ILE A 340 -0.19 5.98 -1.40
C ILE A 340 0.34 5.62 -0.02
N TRP A 341 -0.55 5.52 0.96
CA TRP A 341 -0.20 5.12 2.31
C TRP A 341 -0.04 3.61 2.36
N GLY A 342 1.05 3.14 2.96
CA GLY A 342 1.34 1.72 3.13
C GLY A 342 1.66 1.43 4.59
N VAL A 343 1.12 0.33 5.11
CA VAL A 343 1.47 -0.22 6.42
C VAL A 343 1.94 -1.65 6.28
N ASN A 344 3.05 -1.98 6.93
CA ASN A 344 3.49 -3.36 7.08
C ASN A 344 2.99 -3.90 8.43
N PHE A 345 2.16 -4.94 8.42
CA PHE A 345 1.55 -5.46 9.65
C PHE A 345 2.52 -6.20 10.56
N LYS A 346 3.66 -6.68 10.04
CA LYS A 346 4.70 -7.32 10.87
C LYS A 346 5.46 -6.28 11.70
N THR A 347 5.69 -5.08 11.16
CA THR A 347 6.42 -4.02 11.85
C THR A 347 5.51 -2.96 12.48
N GLY A 348 4.26 -2.84 12.02
CA GLY A 348 3.34 -1.75 12.37
C GLY A 348 3.78 -0.38 11.80
N ALA A 349 4.76 -0.37 10.91
CA ALA A 349 5.35 0.85 10.39
C ALA A 349 4.55 1.38 9.20
N TRP A 350 4.17 2.66 9.28
CA TRP A 350 3.55 3.41 8.19
C TRP A 350 4.60 4.10 7.32
N GLN A 351 4.30 4.20 6.03
CA GLN A 351 5.03 4.99 5.05
C GLN A 351 4.05 5.54 4.02
N TYR A 352 4.51 6.45 3.16
CA TYR A 352 3.77 6.74 1.94
C TYR A 352 4.68 6.92 0.73
N ASP A 353 4.12 6.62 -0.44
CA ASP A 353 4.72 6.94 -1.73
C ASP A 353 4.03 8.15 -2.36
N GLU A 354 4.76 8.89 -3.18
CA GLU A 354 4.17 9.89 -4.07
C GLU A 354 4.23 9.41 -5.50
N VAL A 355 3.06 9.33 -6.14
CA VAL A 355 2.93 8.89 -7.52
C VAL A 355 2.06 9.89 -8.29
N PRO A 356 2.57 10.50 -9.37
CA PRO A 356 1.80 11.42 -10.19
C PRO A 356 0.75 10.69 -11.03
N ASN A 357 -0.43 11.28 -11.19
CA ASN A 357 -1.49 10.83 -12.10
C ASN A 357 -1.92 9.35 -11.95
N LEU A 358 -1.86 8.82 -10.72
CA LEU A 358 -2.30 7.47 -10.41
C LEU A 358 -3.84 7.40 -10.41
N THR A 359 -4.41 6.39 -11.05
CA THR A 359 -5.86 6.15 -11.12
C THR A 359 -6.28 4.79 -10.58
N SER A 360 -5.39 3.80 -10.56
CA SER A 360 -5.65 2.50 -9.93
C SER A 360 -4.42 1.97 -9.18
N LEU A 361 -4.69 1.15 -8.16
CA LEU A 361 -3.68 0.47 -7.37
C LEU A 361 -4.18 -0.95 -7.09
N ASP A 362 -3.48 -1.95 -7.62
CA ASP A 362 -3.93 -3.34 -7.61
C ASP A 362 -2.77 -4.26 -7.23
N ALA A 363 -3.06 -5.42 -6.63
CA ALA A 363 -2.06 -6.46 -6.40
C ALA A 363 -2.35 -7.63 -7.33
N LEU A 364 -1.38 -7.97 -8.19
CA LEU A 364 -1.48 -9.09 -9.13
C LEU A 364 -0.46 -10.18 -8.77
N THR A 365 -0.80 -11.40 -9.13
CA THR A 365 0.05 -12.58 -9.05
C THR A 365 0.89 -12.68 -10.32
N LEU A 366 2.19 -12.47 -10.17
CA LEU A 366 3.18 -12.76 -11.21
C LEU A 366 3.87 -14.08 -10.93
N PHE A 367 4.55 -14.62 -11.94
CA PHE A 367 5.40 -15.79 -11.79
C PHE A 367 6.84 -15.39 -12.05
N SER A 368 7.78 -15.99 -11.33
CA SER A 368 9.19 -15.95 -11.73
C SER A 368 9.34 -16.46 -13.15
N ALA A 369 10.30 -15.92 -13.91
CA ALA A 369 10.57 -16.41 -15.25
C ALA A 369 10.78 -17.94 -15.21
N PHE A 370 9.90 -18.66 -15.90
CA PHE A 370 9.96 -20.10 -16.06
C PHE A 370 9.61 -20.43 -17.50
N THR A 371 10.19 -21.51 -18.02
CA THR A 371 9.82 -22.04 -19.33
C THR A 371 8.92 -23.24 -19.08
N SER A 372 7.64 -23.12 -19.40
CA SER A 372 6.74 -24.27 -19.39
C SER A 372 7.13 -25.27 -20.49
N PHE A 373 6.70 -26.52 -20.36
CA PHE A 373 6.93 -27.55 -21.38
C PHE A 373 6.40 -27.11 -22.75
N ASP A 374 5.20 -26.54 -22.78
CA ASP A 374 4.55 -26.04 -24.00
C ASP A 374 5.21 -24.76 -24.55
N GLY A 375 5.97 -24.04 -23.74
CA GLY A 375 6.75 -22.86 -24.12
C GLY A 375 8.18 -23.17 -24.56
N ALA A 376 8.62 -24.44 -24.45
CA ALA A 376 9.95 -24.85 -24.87
C ALA A 376 10.02 -24.92 -26.41
N SER A 377 10.78 -24.01 -27.02
CA SER A 377 11.05 -24.01 -28.46
C SER A 377 12.40 -24.68 -28.76
N GLY A 378 12.45 -25.53 -29.78
CA GLY A 378 13.71 -26.15 -30.25
C GLY A 378 13.57 -27.65 -30.50
N THR A 379 14.69 -28.32 -30.76
CA THR A 379 14.76 -29.79 -30.83
C THR A 379 15.21 -30.36 -29.49
N PHE A 380 14.77 -31.57 -29.14
CA PHE A 380 15.21 -32.27 -27.94
C PHE A 380 16.74 -32.34 -27.82
N ASP A 381 17.43 -32.54 -28.94
CA ASP A 381 18.90 -32.63 -28.99
C ASP A 381 19.62 -31.32 -28.66
N ALA A 382 18.92 -30.18 -28.73
CA ALA A 382 19.46 -28.86 -28.40
C ALA A 382 19.19 -28.44 -26.95
N ALA A 383 18.34 -29.17 -26.22
CA ALA A 383 18.05 -28.89 -24.82
C ALA A 383 19.20 -29.40 -23.93
N THR A 384 19.77 -28.51 -23.11
CA THR A 384 20.82 -28.84 -22.14
C THR A 384 20.27 -28.78 -20.72
N GLY A 385 20.39 -29.85 -19.94
CA GLY A 385 19.93 -29.95 -18.54
C GLY A 385 19.10 -31.22 -18.31
N ALA A 386 18.82 -31.57 -17.04
CA ALA A 386 17.82 -32.58 -16.73
C ALA A 386 16.42 -31.96 -16.63
N PHE A 387 15.38 -32.72 -16.98
CA PHE A 387 13.99 -32.26 -16.80
C PHE A 387 13.66 -31.95 -15.34
N ASP A 388 14.31 -32.65 -14.40
CA ASP A 388 14.18 -32.43 -12.95
C ASP A 388 14.87 -31.14 -12.46
N ASP A 389 15.66 -30.47 -13.31
CA ASP A 389 16.35 -29.21 -12.97
C ASP A 389 15.55 -27.96 -13.39
N LEU A 390 14.36 -28.13 -13.99
CA LEU A 390 13.50 -27.00 -14.34
C LEU A 390 12.89 -26.40 -13.07
N PRO A 391 13.11 -25.10 -12.78
CA PRO A 391 12.61 -24.49 -11.57
C PRO A 391 11.08 -24.38 -11.62
N ASP A 392 10.42 -24.77 -10.53
CA ASP A 392 9.00 -24.50 -10.34
C ASP A 392 8.74 -22.98 -10.39
N PRO A 393 7.66 -22.53 -11.05
CA PRO A 393 7.30 -21.12 -11.07
C PRO A 393 6.97 -20.63 -9.66
N VAL A 394 7.75 -19.65 -9.17
CA VAL A 394 7.48 -18.99 -7.89
C VAL A 394 6.41 -17.92 -8.11
N VAL A 395 5.31 -18.01 -7.38
CA VAL A 395 4.28 -16.97 -7.32
C VAL A 395 4.81 -15.74 -6.58
N ILE A 396 4.77 -14.59 -7.23
CA ILE A 396 5.23 -13.29 -6.72
C ILE A 396 4.07 -12.31 -6.79
N PRO A 397 3.35 -12.10 -5.67
CA PRO A 397 2.43 -10.99 -5.55
C PRO A 397 3.18 -9.67 -5.77
N THR A 398 2.68 -8.84 -6.68
CA THR A 398 3.34 -7.60 -7.10
C THR A 398 2.35 -6.46 -7.11
N LEU A 399 2.79 -5.30 -6.62
CA LEU A 399 2.01 -4.08 -6.62
C LEU A 399 2.05 -3.44 -8.03
N ILE A 400 0.87 -3.20 -8.58
CA ILE A 400 0.67 -2.68 -9.92
C ILE A 400 -0.02 -1.32 -9.84
N TYR A 401 0.46 -0.40 -10.66
CA TYR A 401 0.08 1.01 -10.67
C TYR A 401 -0.53 1.35 -12.03
N GLY A 402 -1.82 1.71 -12.04
CA GLY A 402 -2.52 2.18 -13.21
C GLY A 402 -2.54 3.71 -13.27
N TYR A 403 -2.26 4.28 -14.44
CA TYR A 403 -2.17 5.72 -14.66
C TYR A 403 -3.30 6.24 -15.54
N SER A 404 -3.52 7.56 -15.47
CA SER A 404 -4.57 8.27 -16.21
C SER A 404 -4.41 8.20 -17.73
N ASP A 405 -3.20 7.95 -18.23
CA ASP A 405 -2.87 7.83 -19.64
C ASP A 405 -2.87 6.36 -20.12
N GLY A 406 -3.35 5.44 -19.29
CA GLY A 406 -3.41 4.02 -19.60
C GLY A 406 -2.13 3.24 -19.37
N VAL A 407 -1.02 3.89 -18.98
CA VAL A 407 0.22 3.19 -18.61
C VAL A 407 -0.01 2.34 -17.38
N ILE A 408 0.61 1.16 -17.37
CA ILE A 408 0.62 0.24 -16.24
C ILE A 408 2.09 0.03 -15.87
N LEU A 409 2.44 0.30 -14.63
CA LEU A 409 3.78 0.04 -14.10
C LEU A 409 3.73 -0.96 -12.96
N GLN A 410 4.79 -1.72 -12.78
CA GLN A 410 4.99 -2.66 -11.68
C GLN A 410 6.23 -2.28 -10.88
N GLU A 411 6.22 -2.57 -9.58
CA GLU A 411 7.44 -2.48 -8.78
C GLU A 411 8.50 -3.47 -9.27
N ASP A 412 9.72 -2.98 -9.45
CA ASP A 412 10.81 -3.77 -10.01
C ASP A 412 12.13 -3.44 -9.31
N SER A 413 12.68 -4.47 -8.65
CA SER A 413 13.90 -4.36 -7.85
C SER A 413 15.17 -4.09 -8.66
N SER A 414 15.13 -4.27 -9.98
CA SER A 414 16.25 -4.00 -10.88
C SER A 414 16.35 -2.53 -11.31
N VAL A 415 15.30 -1.72 -11.08
CA VAL A 415 15.22 -0.32 -11.50
C VAL A 415 15.16 0.64 -10.31
N GLN A 416 15.65 1.87 -10.51
CA GLN A 416 15.70 2.92 -9.48
C GLN A 416 14.85 4.15 -9.81
N GLN A 417 14.15 4.09 -10.94
CA GLN A 417 13.33 5.14 -11.53
C GLN A 417 11.94 4.58 -11.78
N ASP A 418 10.94 5.44 -11.79
CA ASP A 418 9.57 5.11 -12.19
C ASP A 418 9.43 5.44 -13.67
N ASN A 419 9.47 4.43 -14.54
CA ASN A 419 9.40 4.60 -16.00
C ASN A 419 10.37 5.69 -16.52
N SER A 420 11.65 5.54 -16.17
CA SER A 420 12.73 6.49 -16.48
C SER A 420 12.64 7.88 -15.80
N VAL A 421 11.69 8.07 -14.87
CA VAL A 421 11.58 9.31 -14.07
C VAL A 421 12.14 9.08 -12.67
N ASN A 422 13.03 9.97 -12.22
CA ASN A 422 13.54 9.94 -10.84
C ASN A 422 12.45 10.32 -9.84
N TYR A 423 12.40 9.62 -8.71
CA TYR A 423 11.60 10.01 -7.55
C TYR A 423 12.51 10.31 -6.35
N THR A 424 12.01 11.17 -5.46
CA THR A 424 12.74 11.59 -4.26
C THR A 424 12.37 10.70 -3.07
N PHE A 425 13.36 10.00 -2.53
CA PHE A 425 13.32 9.44 -1.19
C PHE A 425 13.53 10.54 -0.16
N GLU A 426 12.71 10.56 0.89
CA GLU A 426 12.91 11.47 2.02
C GLU A 426 12.56 10.78 3.35
N LEU A 427 13.52 10.82 4.28
CA LEU A 427 13.35 10.34 5.65
C LEU A 427 13.70 11.48 6.61
N ARG A 428 12.75 11.87 7.45
CA ARG A 428 12.93 12.92 8.47
C ARG A 428 12.86 12.32 9.87
N SER A 429 13.82 12.68 10.71
CA SER A 429 13.82 12.28 12.12
C SER A 429 12.67 12.91 12.90
N LYS A 430 12.51 12.49 14.15
CA LYS A 430 11.85 13.31 15.17
C LYS A 430 12.51 14.67 15.34
N GLU A 431 11.82 15.56 16.03
CA GLU A 431 12.41 16.78 16.55
C GLU A 431 13.08 16.52 17.90
N PHE A 432 14.37 16.80 17.97
CA PHE A 432 15.10 16.85 19.24
C PHE A 432 14.97 18.26 19.80
N LYS A 433 14.00 18.44 20.71
CA LYS A 433 13.74 19.71 21.39
C LYS A 433 14.31 19.68 22.81
N LEU A 434 15.06 20.72 23.15
CA LEU A 434 15.59 20.94 24.50
C LEU A 434 14.88 22.15 25.12
N VAL A 435 14.45 21.99 26.38
CA VAL A 435 13.54 22.94 27.04
C VAL A 435 14.30 24.19 27.54
N ASP A 436 15.45 23.99 28.19
CA ASP A 436 16.06 25.06 29.01
C ASP A 436 17.30 25.71 28.38
N GLU A 437 18.14 24.96 27.67
CA GLU A 437 19.42 25.48 27.13
C GLU A 437 19.69 25.06 25.68
N ASP A 438 20.47 25.88 24.97
CA ASP A 438 21.04 25.52 23.67
C ASP A 438 22.05 24.38 23.85
N ALA A 439 21.76 23.18 23.31
CA ALA A 439 22.82 22.18 23.16
C ALA A 439 23.73 22.52 21.99
N VAL A 440 24.99 22.12 22.13
CA VAL A 440 25.94 22.04 21.03
C VAL A 440 25.96 20.61 20.53
N ILE A 441 25.25 20.35 19.44
CA ILE A 441 25.33 19.07 18.74
C ILE A 441 26.71 19.02 18.09
N THR A 442 27.44 17.93 18.29
CA THR A 442 28.81 17.76 17.77
C THR A 442 28.84 16.86 16.56
N SER A 443 27.98 15.84 16.50
CA SER A 443 27.91 14.95 15.36
C SER A 443 26.55 14.32 15.12
N ILE A 444 26.28 14.05 13.84
CA ILE A 444 25.20 13.19 13.38
C ILE A 444 25.84 12.08 12.55
N VAL A 445 25.52 10.83 12.88
CA VAL A 445 25.98 9.62 12.21
C VAL A 445 24.76 8.88 11.70
N ILE A 446 24.79 8.49 10.42
CA ILE A 446 23.77 7.60 9.84
C ILE A 446 24.49 6.35 9.33
N GLU A 447 24.00 5.18 9.72
CA GLU A 447 24.46 3.90 9.21
C GLU A 447 23.62 3.46 8.01
N TYR A 448 24.29 3.12 6.91
CA TYR A 448 23.64 2.67 5.69
C TYR A 448 24.37 1.51 5.02
N GLN A 449 23.65 0.74 4.22
CA GLN A 449 24.19 -0.26 3.33
C GLN A 449 23.62 -0.06 1.93
N ALA A 450 24.47 0.16 0.94
CA ALA A 450 24.04 0.32 -0.44
C ALA A 450 24.15 -0.99 -1.22
N THR A 451 23.08 -1.32 -1.94
CA THR A 451 23.03 -2.40 -2.93
C THR A 451 23.39 -1.85 -4.30
N VAL A 452 22.96 -0.63 -4.61
CA VAL A 452 23.37 0.09 -5.83
C VAL A 452 23.90 1.48 -5.48
N SER A 453 24.99 1.85 -6.14
CA SER A 453 25.63 3.16 -6.00
C SER A 453 24.66 4.29 -6.38
N GLY A 454 24.76 5.42 -5.69
CA GLY A 454 23.97 6.63 -5.87
C GLY A 454 24.42 7.72 -4.90
N SER A 455 23.60 8.74 -4.68
CA SER A 455 23.92 9.86 -3.79
C SER A 455 22.94 9.98 -2.62
N ILE A 456 23.48 10.08 -1.41
CA ILE A 456 22.72 10.37 -0.20
C ILE A 456 23.13 11.75 0.31
N ILE A 457 22.13 12.62 0.52
CA ILE A 457 22.31 13.96 1.08
C ILE A 457 21.78 13.97 2.51
N LEU A 458 22.67 14.19 3.48
CA LEU A 458 22.34 14.43 4.88
C LEU A 458 22.16 15.94 5.11
N GLN A 459 20.98 16.33 5.56
CA GLN A 459 20.64 17.71 5.89
C GLN A 459 20.18 17.81 7.35
N TYR A 460 20.29 19.00 7.92
CA TYR A 460 19.81 19.30 9.27
C TYR A 460 19.05 20.63 9.29
N SER A 461 18.10 20.72 10.21
CA SER A 461 17.29 21.91 10.50
C SER A 461 17.56 22.37 11.94
N ARG A 462 17.44 23.68 12.16
CA ARG A 462 17.53 24.32 13.49
C ARG A 462 16.21 24.96 13.94
N ASP A 463 15.16 24.77 13.16
CA ASP A 463 13.88 25.50 13.24
C ASP A 463 12.68 24.56 13.04
N GLY A 464 12.79 23.34 13.57
CA GLY A 464 11.69 22.36 13.53
C GLY A 464 11.31 21.90 12.12
N GLY A 465 12.28 21.83 11.20
CA GLY A 465 12.07 21.34 9.84
C GLY A 465 11.60 22.40 8.83
N THR A 466 11.58 23.68 9.20
CA THR A 466 11.17 24.78 8.30
C THR A 466 12.26 25.09 7.26
N THR A 467 13.52 25.19 7.68
CA THR A 467 14.66 25.38 6.78
C THR A 467 15.70 24.28 6.95
N TRP A 468 16.27 23.86 5.82
CA TRP A 468 17.22 22.74 5.77
C TRP A 468 18.57 23.18 5.25
N LYS A 469 19.62 22.81 5.98
CA LYS A 469 21.02 23.05 5.59
C LYS A 469 21.67 21.73 5.22
N THR A 470 22.32 21.69 4.06
CA THR A 470 23.12 20.55 3.66
C THR A 470 24.31 20.39 4.61
N GLY A 471 24.38 19.24 5.27
CA GLY A 471 25.49 18.86 6.13
C GLY A 471 26.56 18.11 5.35
N LYS A 472 26.16 17.09 4.60
CA LYS A 472 27.07 16.24 3.83
C LYS A 472 26.37 15.58 2.66
N THR A 473 27.06 15.48 1.53
CA THR A 473 26.67 14.62 0.41
C THR A 473 27.67 13.48 0.31
N VAL A 474 27.17 12.25 0.18
CA VAL A 474 27.99 11.05 0.08
C VAL A 474 27.57 10.27 -1.16
N VAL A 475 28.54 9.93 -2.01
CA VAL A 475 28.35 8.91 -3.04
C VAL A 475 28.47 7.55 -2.37
N THR A 476 27.45 6.72 -2.50
CA THR A 476 27.39 5.43 -1.83
C THR A 476 28.35 4.43 -2.49
N THR A 477 28.86 3.49 -1.68
CA THR A 477 29.67 2.37 -2.18
C THR A 477 28.99 1.09 -1.75
N THR A 478 28.97 0.10 -2.64
CA THR A 478 28.18 -1.12 -2.45
C THR A 478 28.89 -2.14 -1.55
N GLY A 479 28.11 -3.08 -1.01
CA GLY A 479 28.63 -4.34 -0.45
C GLY A 479 29.14 -4.31 0.99
N LYS A 480 29.19 -3.15 1.67
CA LYS A 480 29.50 -3.07 3.12
C LYS A 480 28.67 -1.99 3.79
N VAL A 481 28.43 -2.16 5.10
CA VAL A 481 27.87 -1.12 5.96
C VAL A 481 28.84 0.06 6.03
N ARG A 482 28.32 1.28 5.92
CA ARG A 482 29.06 2.53 5.91
C ARG A 482 28.33 3.58 6.75
N GLU A 483 29.05 4.65 7.08
CA GLU A 483 28.52 5.75 7.88
C GLU A 483 28.57 7.09 7.13
N ILE A 484 27.46 7.83 7.16
CA ILE A 484 27.44 9.25 6.84
C ILE A 484 27.64 10.01 8.13
N ARG A 485 28.87 10.50 8.34
CA ARG A 485 29.23 11.28 9.52
C ARG A 485 29.33 12.78 9.20
N LEU A 486 28.48 13.58 9.82
CA LEU A 486 28.58 15.03 9.92
C LEU A 486 29.22 15.38 11.27
N LYS A 487 30.40 16.00 11.27
CA LYS A 487 31.02 16.57 12.47
C LYS A 487 30.97 18.08 12.38
N LYS A 488 30.08 18.70 13.13
CA LYS A 488 29.89 20.15 13.13
C LYS A 488 29.27 20.57 14.45
N GLN A 489 29.81 21.62 15.06
CA GLN A 489 29.18 22.25 16.21
C GLN A 489 27.96 23.04 15.76
N ILE A 490 26.78 22.57 16.16
CA ILE A 490 25.51 23.20 15.85
C ILE A 490 24.87 23.58 17.18
N ARG A 491 24.84 24.88 17.47
CA ARG A 491 24.12 25.42 18.62
C ARG A 491 22.65 25.64 18.24
N THR A 492 21.75 24.94 18.91
CA THR A 492 20.30 25.05 18.67
C THR A 492 19.50 24.43 19.83
N LYS A 493 18.26 24.90 20.01
CA LYS A 493 17.26 24.28 20.91
C LYS A 493 16.44 23.19 20.23
N ARG A 494 16.33 23.28 18.91
CA ARG A 494 15.53 22.38 18.07
C ARG A 494 16.43 21.81 17.00
N LEU A 495 16.53 20.49 16.90
CA LEU A 495 17.26 19.82 15.84
C LEU A 495 16.34 18.82 15.15
N MET A 496 16.38 18.84 13.82
CA MET A 496 15.95 17.70 13.01
C MET A 496 17.04 17.38 12.01
N TRP A 497 17.12 16.12 11.61
CA TRP A 497 17.91 15.70 10.48
C TRP A 497 17.02 15.01 9.46
N ARG A 498 17.45 15.08 8.20
CA ARG A 498 16.80 14.33 7.13
C ARG A 498 17.82 13.79 6.15
N ILE A 499 17.41 12.72 5.50
CA ILE A 499 18.10 12.17 4.36
C ILE A 499 17.21 12.31 3.13
N THR A 500 17.81 12.79 2.05
CA THR A 500 17.19 12.82 0.72
C THR A 500 18.07 12.11 -0.30
N ALA A 501 17.45 11.40 -1.23
CA ALA A 501 18.12 10.77 -2.37
C ALA A 501 17.20 10.71 -3.58
N THR A 502 17.76 10.81 -4.78
CA THR A 502 17.03 10.65 -6.06
C THR A 502 17.46 9.43 -6.85
N ASP A 503 18.56 8.80 -6.46
CA ASP A 503 19.19 7.66 -7.09
C ASP A 503 19.79 6.71 -6.04
N GLY A 504 20.30 5.57 -6.51
CA GLY A 504 20.84 4.51 -5.68
C GLY A 504 19.78 3.62 -5.05
N GLN A 505 20.25 2.50 -4.51
CA GLN A 505 19.42 1.57 -3.74
C GLN A 505 20.14 1.25 -2.44
N PHE A 506 19.54 1.60 -1.31
CA PHE A 506 20.19 1.49 -0.01
C PHE A 506 19.19 1.30 1.13
N ASP A 507 19.71 0.70 2.19
CA ASP A 507 19.07 0.49 3.48
C ASP A 507 19.66 1.46 4.50
N ILE A 508 18.80 2.11 5.28
CA ILE A 508 19.15 2.86 6.48
C ILE A 508 18.94 1.92 7.67
N LEU A 509 20.03 1.70 8.41
CA LEU A 509 20.06 0.75 9.53
C LEU A 509 19.80 1.45 10.86
N GLY A 510 20.38 2.64 11.04
CA GLY A 510 20.22 3.39 12.28
C GLY A 510 20.93 4.74 12.24
N PHE A 511 20.82 5.46 13.34
CA PHE A 511 21.47 6.75 13.50
C PHE A 511 21.92 6.98 14.93
N GLU A 512 22.88 7.90 15.07
CA GLU A 512 23.37 8.40 16.34
C GLU A 512 23.54 9.92 16.28
N VAL A 513 22.97 10.63 17.24
CA VAL A 513 23.15 12.08 17.44
C VAL A 513 23.94 12.30 18.72
N LYS A 514 25.03 13.08 18.65
CA LYS A 514 25.88 13.41 19.81
C LYS A 514 25.80 14.87 20.16
N VAL A 515 25.78 15.15 21.46
CA VAL A 515 25.87 16.49 22.03
C VAL A 515 27.08 16.59 22.93
N SER A 516 27.65 17.79 23.01
CA SER A 516 28.56 18.16 24.08
C SER A 516 27.79 18.98 25.11
N ALA A 517 27.96 18.69 26.40
CA ALA A 517 27.48 19.57 27.45
C ALA A 517 28.02 20.98 27.19
N GLY A 518 27.13 21.97 27.05
CA GLY A 518 27.55 23.35 26.84
C GLY A 518 28.47 23.74 27.99
N GLY A 519 29.72 24.12 27.68
CA GLY A 519 30.53 24.80 28.68
C GLY A 519 29.76 26.05 29.09
N GLU A 520 29.57 26.24 30.40
CA GLU A 520 29.08 27.50 30.96
C GLU A 520 29.73 28.65 30.20
N SER A 521 28.93 29.43 29.51
CA SER A 521 29.32 30.79 29.16
C SER A 521 29.45 31.52 30.48
N LYS A 522 30.62 31.45 31.11
CA LYS A 522 31.01 32.44 32.11
C LYS A 522 31.08 33.76 31.37
N GLY A 523 30.01 34.53 31.48
CA GLY A 523 30.00 35.91 31.06
C GLY A 523 31.15 36.64 31.74
N GLU A 524 31.92 37.36 30.93
CA GLU A 524 32.67 38.52 31.40
C GLU A 524 31.71 39.68 31.66
#